data_AF-A0A1P8JYX1-F1
#
_entry.id   AF-A0A1P8JYX1-F1
#
_cell.length_a   1.000
_cell.length_b   1.000
_cell.length_c   1.000
_cell.angle_alpha   90.00
_cell.angle_beta   90.00
_cell.angle_gamma   90.00
#
_symmetry.space_group_name_H-M   'P 1'
#
loop_
_entity.id
_entity.type
_entity.pdbx_description
1 polymer ?
#
loop_
_entity_poly.entity_id
_entity_poly.type
_entity_poly.pdbx_seq_one_letter_code
_entity_poly.pdbx_strand_id
1 'polypeptide(L)'
;MKYFKDASSAVFAFESDGSQDDYIGDGLTPITQAEADALRRPAALTVARRIDLLRARVQTHLDERAQALGYDDISTAVTYADEPAVAKFQAEGQALRAWRSLIWAKCYEILAQWEAGTVVEPTGDQLAAMLPELALPD
;
A
#
# COMPACT_ATOMS: atom_id res chain seq x y z
N MET A 1 -18.49 -26.49 -17.90
CA MET A 1 -19.17 -25.18 -17.88
C MET A 1 -18.99 -24.52 -19.24
N LYS A 2 -20.04 -23.93 -19.78
CA LYS A 2 -19.98 -22.98 -20.90
C LYS A 2 -19.83 -21.58 -20.30
N TYR A 3 -18.91 -20.77 -20.82
CA TYR A 3 -18.69 -19.42 -20.32
C TYR A 3 -19.11 -18.39 -21.37
N PHE A 4 -19.69 -17.30 -20.90
CA PHE A 4 -20.12 -16.18 -21.74
C PHE A 4 -19.77 -14.85 -21.08
N LYS A 5 -19.67 -13.79 -21.88
CA LYS A 5 -19.57 -12.41 -21.39
C LYS A 5 -20.63 -11.51 -22.01
N ASP A 6 -21.02 -10.47 -21.29
CA ASP A 6 -21.84 -9.38 -21.84
C ASP A 6 -20.97 -8.22 -22.39
N ALA A 7 -21.63 -7.15 -22.86
CA ALA A 7 -20.96 -5.95 -23.39
C ALA A 7 -20.11 -5.20 -22.34
N SER A 8 -20.41 -5.38 -21.05
CA SER A 8 -19.63 -4.84 -19.92
C SER A 8 -18.50 -5.77 -19.46
N SER A 9 -18.25 -6.88 -20.17
CA SER A 9 -17.28 -7.93 -19.80
C SER A 9 -17.61 -8.65 -18.49
N ALA A 10 -18.86 -8.61 -18.02
CA ALA A 10 -19.30 -9.45 -16.90
C ALA A 10 -19.40 -10.91 -17.35
N VAL A 11 -18.87 -11.84 -16.54
CA VAL A 11 -18.71 -13.25 -16.89
C VAL A 11 -19.86 -14.09 -16.34
N PHE A 12 -20.55 -14.82 -17.21
CA PHE A 12 -21.60 -15.77 -16.90
C PHE A 12 -21.11 -17.21 -17.16
N ALA A 13 -21.55 -18.15 -16.34
CA ALA A 13 -21.21 -19.56 -16.49
C ALA A 13 -22.50 -20.40 -16.46
N PHE A 14 -22.64 -21.29 -17.44
CA PHE A 14 -23.80 -22.17 -17.59
C PHE A 14 -23.34 -23.62 -17.63
N GLU A 15 -24.24 -24.53 -17.29
CA GLU A 15 -23.97 -25.97 -17.34
C GLU A 15 -23.70 -26.44 -18.78
N SER A 16 -22.80 -27.42 -18.92
CA SER A 16 -22.40 -27.93 -20.25
C SER A 16 -23.41 -28.92 -20.82
N ASP A 17 -24.31 -29.43 -19.99
CA ASP A 17 -25.33 -30.43 -20.32
C ASP A 17 -26.53 -29.84 -21.07
N GLY A 18 -26.56 -28.52 -21.27
CA GLY A 18 -27.63 -27.81 -21.99
C GLY A 18 -28.86 -27.51 -21.14
N SER A 19 -28.89 -27.91 -19.86
CA SER A 19 -30.02 -27.66 -18.95
C SER A 19 -30.35 -26.18 -18.72
N GLN A 20 -29.42 -25.30 -19.10
CA GLN A 20 -29.51 -23.85 -18.89
C GLN A 20 -29.41 -23.04 -20.19
N ASP A 21 -29.45 -23.70 -21.36
CA ASP A 21 -29.26 -23.00 -22.64
C ASP A 21 -30.38 -21.97 -22.91
N ASP A 22 -31.59 -22.20 -22.41
CA ASP A 22 -32.73 -21.26 -22.49
C ASP A 22 -32.48 -19.94 -21.73
N TYR A 23 -31.51 -19.90 -20.81
CA TYR A 23 -31.13 -18.70 -20.06
C TYR A 23 -29.99 -17.91 -20.71
N ILE A 24 -29.42 -18.40 -21.82
CA ILE A 24 -28.34 -17.72 -22.54
C ILE A 24 -28.96 -16.66 -23.45
N GLY A 25 -28.98 -15.41 -23.00
CA GLY A 25 -29.54 -14.30 -23.79
C GLY A 25 -28.70 -13.95 -25.03
N ASP A 26 -29.35 -13.43 -26.08
CA ASP A 26 -28.73 -13.07 -27.38
C ASP A 26 -27.58 -12.04 -27.27
N GLY A 27 -27.53 -11.27 -26.18
CA GLY A 27 -26.46 -10.29 -25.91
C GLY A 27 -25.17 -10.90 -25.35
N LEU A 28 -25.12 -12.22 -25.16
CA LEU A 28 -23.99 -12.92 -24.56
C LEU A 28 -23.04 -13.46 -25.63
N THR A 29 -21.76 -13.14 -25.51
CA THR A 29 -20.70 -13.67 -26.38
C THR A 29 -20.05 -14.88 -25.71
N PRO A 30 -19.97 -16.05 -26.38
CA PRO A 30 -19.27 -17.21 -25.84
C PRO A 30 -17.79 -16.91 -25.67
N ILE A 31 -17.22 -17.35 -24.56
CA ILE A 31 -15.79 -17.22 -24.24
C ILE A 31 -15.24 -18.54 -23.70
N THR A 32 -13.94 -18.71 -23.79
CA THR A 32 -13.22 -19.82 -23.17
C THR A 32 -13.16 -19.66 -21.66
N GLN A 33 -12.91 -20.77 -20.95
CA GLN A 33 -12.62 -20.74 -19.52
C GLN A 33 -11.42 -19.83 -19.19
N ALA A 34 -10.37 -19.86 -20.03
CA ALA A 34 -9.20 -19.01 -19.84
C ALA A 34 -9.53 -17.51 -19.93
N GLU A 35 -10.41 -17.12 -20.86
CA GLU A 35 -10.91 -15.74 -20.97
C GLU A 35 -11.80 -15.36 -19.80
N ALA A 36 -12.69 -16.27 -19.36
CA ALA A 36 -13.54 -16.08 -18.20
C ALA A 36 -12.71 -15.84 -16.92
N ASP A 37 -11.67 -16.63 -16.72
CA ASP A 37 -10.75 -16.49 -15.60
C ASP A 37 -9.94 -15.19 -15.70
N ALA A 38 -9.53 -14.77 -16.90
CA ALA A 38 -8.82 -13.51 -17.11
C ALA A 38 -9.69 -12.29 -16.77
N LEU A 39 -10.98 -12.29 -17.15
CA LEU A 39 -11.91 -11.20 -16.86
C LEU A 39 -12.32 -11.13 -15.39
N ARG A 40 -12.29 -12.28 -14.68
CA ARG A 40 -12.52 -12.33 -13.22
C ARG A 40 -11.32 -11.88 -12.40
N ARG A 41 -10.12 -11.85 -12.97
CA ARG A 41 -8.94 -11.36 -12.25
C ARG A 41 -9.14 -9.88 -11.94
N PRO A 42 -9.02 -9.46 -10.67
CA PRO A 42 -9.03 -8.04 -10.34
C PRO A 42 -7.91 -7.34 -11.12
N ALA A 43 -8.20 -6.14 -11.62
CA ALA A 43 -7.19 -5.33 -12.28
C ALA A 43 -5.99 -5.12 -11.36
N ALA A 44 -4.78 -5.24 -11.91
CA ALA A 44 -3.57 -4.94 -11.16
C ALA A 44 -3.62 -3.50 -10.64
N LEU A 45 -3.10 -3.27 -9.43
CA LEU A 45 -3.05 -1.93 -8.86
C LEU A 45 -2.22 -1.00 -9.73
N THR A 46 -2.71 0.22 -9.94
CA THR A 46 -1.96 1.28 -10.61
C THR A 46 -0.71 1.62 -9.81
N VAL A 47 0.33 2.10 -10.48
CA VAL A 47 1.60 2.51 -9.82
C VAL A 47 1.32 3.53 -8.70
N ALA A 48 0.51 4.56 -8.98
CA ALA A 48 0.13 5.55 -7.99
C ALA A 48 -0.50 4.90 -6.75
N ARG A 49 -1.40 3.93 -6.94
CA ARG A 49 -2.03 3.23 -5.83
C ARG A 49 -1.04 2.41 -5.01
N ARG A 50 -0.06 1.78 -5.64
CA ARG A 50 0.98 1.01 -4.93
C ARG A 50 1.90 1.94 -4.12
N ILE A 51 2.30 3.08 -4.69
CA ILE A 51 3.05 4.12 -3.98
C ILE A 51 2.27 4.63 -2.76
N ASP A 52 0.97 4.89 -2.91
CA ASP A 52 0.14 5.36 -1.79
C ASP A 52 0.03 4.32 -0.67
N LEU A 53 -0.06 3.03 -1.00
CA LEU A 53 -0.06 1.94 -0.02
C LEU A 53 1.26 1.87 0.77
N LEU A 54 2.40 2.01 0.09
CA LEU A 54 3.70 2.04 0.74
C LEU A 54 3.87 3.30 1.60
N ARG A 55 3.46 4.47 1.11
CA ARG A 55 3.46 5.72 1.88
C ARG A 55 2.64 5.58 3.16
N ALA A 56 1.44 5.01 3.07
CA ALA A 56 0.60 4.77 4.23
C ALA A 56 1.28 3.83 5.25
N ARG A 57 1.94 2.76 4.78
CA ARG A 57 2.69 1.86 5.67
C ARG A 57 3.86 2.56 6.38
N VAL A 58 4.58 3.44 5.68
CA VAL A 58 5.65 4.25 6.30
C VAL A 58 5.09 5.19 7.36
N GLN A 59 3.94 5.82 7.08
CA GLN A 59 3.27 6.69 8.05
C GLN A 59 2.86 5.90 9.30
N THR A 60 2.23 4.73 9.13
CA THR A 60 1.90 3.84 10.26
C THR A 60 3.12 3.47 11.07
N HIS A 61 4.26 3.16 10.44
CA HIS A 61 5.50 2.83 11.15
C HIS A 61 6.03 3.99 12.02
N LEU A 62 5.97 5.22 11.49
CA LEU A 62 6.33 6.42 12.25
C LEU A 62 5.40 6.62 13.47
N ASP A 63 4.10 6.46 13.25
CA ASP A 63 3.07 6.67 14.28
C ASP A 63 3.14 5.60 15.38
N GLU A 64 3.30 4.33 15.03
CA GLU A 64 3.50 3.23 15.99
C GLU A 64 4.69 3.50 16.92
N ARG A 65 5.78 4.07 16.39
CA ARG A 65 6.97 4.40 17.19
C ARG A 65 6.74 5.59 18.12
N ALA A 66 5.98 6.60 17.68
CA ALA A 66 5.57 7.72 18.53
C ALA A 66 4.59 7.28 19.62
N GLN A 67 3.64 6.40 19.29
CA GLN A 67 2.68 5.82 20.23
C GLN A 67 3.35 4.99 21.32
N ALA A 68 4.43 4.27 21.00
CA ALA A 68 5.24 3.56 21.99
C ALA A 68 5.88 4.49 23.03
N LEU A 69 5.98 5.79 22.75
CA LEU A 69 6.47 6.83 23.68
C LEU A 69 5.33 7.60 24.36
N GLY A 70 4.07 7.27 24.04
CA GLY A 70 2.88 7.87 24.65
C GLY A 70 2.28 9.06 23.91
N TYR A 71 2.69 9.32 22.66
CA TYR A 71 2.08 10.33 21.79
C TYR A 71 0.91 9.76 20.98
N ASP A 72 0.00 10.61 20.49
CA ASP A 72 -1.08 10.16 19.60
C ASP A 72 -0.55 9.66 18.25
N ASP A 73 0.40 10.42 17.67
CA ASP A 73 1.04 10.15 16.38
C ASP A 73 2.39 10.89 16.27
N ILE A 74 3.11 10.67 15.16
CA ILE A 74 4.39 11.35 14.92
C ILE A 74 4.24 12.87 14.81
N SER A 75 3.10 13.36 14.32
CA SER A 75 2.86 14.79 14.10
C SER A 75 2.76 15.53 15.43
N THR A 76 2.03 14.97 16.39
CA THR A 76 1.95 15.46 17.76
C THR A 76 3.31 15.43 18.43
N ALA A 77 4.06 14.33 18.33
CA ALA A 77 5.36 14.23 18.98
C ALA A 77 6.37 15.29 18.50
N VAL A 78 6.43 15.58 17.19
CA VAL A 78 7.37 16.58 16.67
C VAL A 78 7.02 18.02 17.04
N THR A 79 5.78 18.30 17.50
CA THR A 79 5.41 19.64 17.98
C THR A 79 6.18 20.03 19.25
N TYR A 80 6.59 19.05 20.06
CA TYR A 80 7.29 19.29 21.31
C TYR A 80 8.78 19.59 21.14
N ALA A 81 9.36 19.51 19.94
CA ALA A 81 10.81 19.63 19.77
C ALA A 81 11.40 20.99 20.22
N ASP A 82 10.55 22.00 20.40
CA ASP A 82 10.92 23.35 20.83
C ASP A 82 10.35 23.68 22.24
N GLU A 83 9.89 22.68 23.00
CA GLU A 83 9.29 22.82 24.35
C GLU A 83 10.34 23.16 25.42
N PRO A 84 10.35 24.37 26.01
CA PRO A 84 11.40 24.75 26.96
C PRO A 84 11.13 24.30 28.41
N ALA A 85 9.88 24.01 28.79
CA ALA A 85 9.51 23.74 30.18
C ALA A 85 9.73 22.26 30.55
N VAL A 86 9.67 21.34 29.58
CA VAL A 86 9.82 19.90 29.83
C VAL A 86 10.88 19.31 28.90
N ALA A 87 12.12 19.24 29.41
CA ALA A 87 13.29 18.78 28.67
C ALA A 87 13.11 17.39 28.02
N LYS A 88 12.38 16.47 28.68
CA LYS A 88 12.08 15.15 28.14
C LYS A 88 11.33 15.25 26.80
N PHE A 89 10.23 16.01 26.76
CA PHE A 89 9.41 16.14 25.55
C PHE A 89 10.15 16.89 24.44
N GLN A 90 11.00 17.83 24.81
CA GLN A 90 11.89 18.51 23.86
C GLN A 90 12.85 17.53 23.20
N ALA A 91 13.57 16.74 23.99
CA ALA A 91 14.57 15.81 23.52
C ALA A 91 13.96 14.71 22.64
N GLU A 92 12.83 14.13 23.06
CA GLU A 92 12.08 13.16 22.27
C GLU A 92 11.52 13.79 20.97
N GLY A 93 10.92 14.97 21.05
CA GLY A 93 10.38 15.68 19.90
C GLY A 93 11.45 16.02 18.85
N GLN A 94 12.65 16.41 19.27
CA GLN A 94 13.79 16.65 18.39
C GLN A 94 14.27 15.37 17.70
N ALA A 95 14.42 14.28 18.46
CA ALA A 95 14.82 12.98 17.94
C ALA A 95 13.81 12.46 16.90
N LEU A 96 12.51 12.49 17.23
CA LEU A 96 11.44 12.06 16.32
C LEU A 96 11.33 12.95 15.08
N ARG A 97 11.55 14.26 15.19
CA ARG A 97 11.53 15.20 14.06
C ARG A 97 12.68 14.91 13.08
N ALA A 98 13.89 14.68 13.61
CA ALA A 98 15.05 14.30 12.81
C ALA A 98 14.83 12.94 12.14
N TRP A 99 14.41 11.94 12.91
CA TRP A 99 14.17 10.58 12.42
C TRP A 99 13.11 10.52 11.32
N ARG A 100 11.96 11.19 11.50
CA ARG A 100 10.92 11.32 10.47
C ARG A 100 11.48 11.88 9.16
N SER A 101 12.34 12.89 9.25
CA SER A 101 12.95 13.52 8.08
C SER A 101 13.88 12.56 7.35
N LEU A 102 14.69 11.79 8.08
CA LEU A 102 15.58 10.77 7.50
C LEU A 102 14.82 9.61 6.86
N ILE A 103 13.71 9.17 7.47
CA ILE A 103 12.83 8.15 6.88
C ILE A 103 12.28 8.60 5.53
N TRP A 104 11.72 9.80 5.45
CA TRP A 104 11.17 10.28 4.19
C TRP A 104 12.24 10.51 3.13
N ALA A 105 13.42 11.01 3.52
CA ALA A 105 14.56 11.10 2.62
C ALA A 105 14.94 9.73 2.03
N LYS A 106 15.02 8.68 2.87
CA LYS A 106 15.31 7.32 2.41
C LYS A 106 14.22 6.75 1.50
N CYS A 107 12.95 7.03 1.79
CA CYS A 107 11.83 6.63 0.94
C CYS A 107 11.94 7.23 -0.47
N TYR A 108 12.30 8.52 -0.59
CA TYR A 108 12.48 9.16 -1.89
C TYR A 108 13.71 8.63 -2.63
N GLU A 109 14.78 8.28 -1.93
CA GLU A 109 15.95 7.62 -2.52
C GLU A 109 15.55 6.27 -3.17
N ILE A 110 14.80 5.44 -2.44
CA ILE A 110 14.33 4.13 -2.91
C ILE A 110 13.35 4.31 -4.09
N LEU A 111 12.44 5.29 -4.01
CA LEU A 111 11.52 5.58 -5.09
C LEU A 111 12.26 5.95 -6.37
N ALA A 112 13.25 6.85 -6.29
CA ALA A 112 14.08 7.23 -7.44
C ALA A 112 14.87 6.04 -8.01
N GLN A 113 15.40 5.17 -7.14
CA GLN A 113 16.09 3.95 -7.56
C GLN A 113 15.15 2.98 -8.30
N TRP A 114 13.90 2.86 -7.84
CA TRP A 114 12.89 2.01 -8.47
C TRP A 114 12.45 2.58 -9.83
N GLU A 115 12.22 3.89 -9.91
CA GLU A 115 11.92 4.59 -11.17
C GLU A 115 13.06 4.46 -12.19
N ALA A 116 14.31 4.42 -11.73
CA ALA A 116 15.48 4.17 -12.55
C ALA A 116 15.69 2.68 -12.91
N GLY A 117 14.86 1.77 -12.38
CA GLY A 117 14.98 0.32 -12.60
C GLY A 117 16.18 -0.34 -11.91
N THR A 118 16.79 0.35 -10.93
CA THR A 118 17.98 -0.13 -10.20
C THR A 118 17.64 -1.01 -9.00
N VAL A 119 16.41 -0.91 -8.49
CA VAL A 119 15.87 -1.78 -7.45
C VAL A 119 14.48 -2.29 -7.84
N VAL A 120 14.12 -3.46 -7.31
CA VAL A 120 12.75 -3.99 -7.42
C VAL A 120 11.81 -3.26 -6.45
N GLU A 121 10.52 -3.22 -6.77
CA GLU A 121 9.51 -2.64 -5.88
C GLU A 121 9.51 -3.39 -4.53
N PRO A 122 9.82 -2.74 -3.40
CA PRO A 122 9.84 -3.41 -2.11
C PRO A 122 8.42 -3.69 -1.62
N THR A 123 8.23 -4.78 -0.87
CA THR A 123 7.03 -4.95 -0.04
C THR A 123 7.04 -3.96 1.13
N GLY A 124 5.90 -3.77 1.79
CA GLY A 124 5.82 -2.90 2.96
C GLY A 124 6.78 -3.31 4.09
N ASP A 125 6.97 -4.62 4.32
CA ASP A 125 7.88 -5.12 5.35
C ASP A 125 9.35 -4.96 4.95
N GLN A 126 9.68 -5.17 3.67
CA GLN A 126 11.02 -4.92 3.15
C GLN A 126 11.38 -3.43 3.24
N LEU A 127 10.44 -2.55 2.88
CA LEU A 127 10.64 -1.11 2.98
C LEU A 127 10.92 -0.72 4.42
N ALA A 128 10.12 -1.20 5.39
CA ALA A 128 10.33 -0.91 6.81
C ALA A 128 11.72 -1.36 7.30
N ALA A 129 12.22 -2.51 6.83
CA ALA A 129 13.57 -3.00 7.17
C ALA A 129 14.71 -2.17 6.55
N MET A 130 14.43 -1.37 5.52
CA MET A 130 15.41 -0.47 4.89
C MET A 130 15.46 0.93 5.53
N LEU A 131 14.53 1.23 6.45
CA LEU A 131 14.42 2.55 7.06
C LEU A 131 15.45 2.75 8.18
N PRO A 132 15.92 4.00 8.40
CA PRO A 132 16.77 4.33 9.53
C PRO A 132 16.11 3.97 10.87
N GLU A 133 16.89 3.55 11.85
CA GLU A 133 16.41 3.31 13.21
C GLU A 133 16.26 4.62 14.00
N LEU A 134 15.31 4.65 14.94
CA LEU A 134 15.12 5.79 15.84
C LEU A 134 16.17 5.73 16.96
N ALA A 135 17.02 6.75 17.04
CA ALA A 135 17.89 7.00 18.18
C ALA A 135 17.21 7.98 19.15
N LEU A 136 16.97 7.55 20.38
CA LEU A 136 16.47 8.40 21.46
C LEU A 136 17.65 8.86 22.34
N PRO A 137 17.58 10.08 22.91
CA PRO A 137 18.55 10.54 23.91
C PRO A 137 18.39 9.75 25.22
N ASP A 138 19.50 9.54 25.94
CA ASP A 138 19.58 8.87 27.24
C ASP A 138 18.79 9.58 28.36
#